data_AF-A0A9Q8ZRC5-F1
#
_entry.id   AF-A0A9Q8ZRC5-F1
#
_cell.length_a   1.000
_cell.length_b   1.000
_cell.length_c   1.000
_cell.angle_alpha   90.00
_cell.angle_beta   90.00
_cell.angle_gamma   90.00
#
_symmetry.space_group_name_H-M   'P 1'
#
loop_
_entity.id
_entity.type
_entity.pdbx_description
1 polymer ?
#
loop_
_entity_poly.entity_id
_entity_poly.type
_entity_poly.pdbx_seq_one_letter_code
_entity_poly.pdbx_strand_id
1 'polypeptide(L)'
;MIHSRVTPLRGAAAAHETLIRGATFLTALADRPVITDGWPKGPDARVRARFVANCLRELDRFLHGLLDALGASAGHVVREDQRNTANKLRDFGVHPLAARDDQLRLRALGRSSACLIHCDGWVRRPDVAGGDVMTAGWTGNTGVDLRRYPLGARLAPGRDELIDICRFYDRLGDRLIVMPPNAAAAGMSAALPAR
;
A
#
# COMPACT_ATOMS: atom_id res chain seq x y z
N MET A 1 -13.37 32.95 -15.93
CA MET A 1 -12.30 32.66 -14.96
C MET A 1 -12.06 31.15 -14.97
N ILE A 2 -11.11 30.67 -15.77
CA ILE A 2 -10.86 29.23 -16.07
C ILE A 2 -9.41 28.93 -15.69
N HIS A 3 -9.14 28.68 -14.40
CA HIS A 3 -7.75 28.44 -13.93
C HIS A 3 -7.58 27.28 -12.94
N SER A 4 -8.59 26.44 -12.70
CA SER A 4 -8.53 25.44 -11.62
C SER A 4 -8.31 23.98 -12.06
N ARG A 5 -8.33 23.64 -13.36
CA ARG A 5 -8.22 22.22 -13.80
C ARG A 5 -6.84 21.78 -14.31
N VAL A 6 -5.95 22.71 -14.68
CA VAL A 6 -4.64 22.36 -15.29
C VAL A 6 -3.56 22.06 -14.24
N THR A 7 -3.56 22.78 -13.11
CA THR A 7 -2.61 22.60 -12.01
C THR A 7 -2.79 21.27 -11.24
N PRO A 8 -4.02 20.80 -10.96
CA PRO A 8 -4.22 19.56 -10.20
C PRO A 8 -3.69 18.30 -10.92
N LEU A 9 -3.84 18.22 -12.25
CA LEU A 9 -3.33 17.10 -13.05
C LEU A 9 -1.80 17.05 -13.08
N ARG A 10 -1.12 18.21 -13.03
CA ARG A 10 0.35 18.27 -12.87
C ARG A 10 0.80 17.75 -11.51
N GLY A 11 0.05 18.04 -10.45
CA GLY A 11 0.31 17.50 -9.11
C GLY A 11 0.17 15.98 -9.06
N ALA A 12 -0.86 15.43 -9.70
CA ALA A 12 -1.05 13.98 -9.78
C ALA A 12 0.07 13.29 -10.57
N ALA A 13 0.48 13.85 -11.70
CA ALA A 13 1.60 13.32 -12.49
C ALA A 13 2.91 13.29 -11.69
N ALA A 14 3.25 14.36 -10.97
CA ALA A 14 4.45 14.41 -10.13
C ALA A 14 4.39 13.42 -8.94
N ALA A 15 3.22 13.26 -8.32
CA ALA A 15 3.02 12.30 -7.24
C ALA A 15 3.13 10.84 -7.74
N HIS A 16 2.59 10.55 -8.92
CA HIS A 16 2.75 9.26 -9.59
C HIS A 16 4.22 8.99 -9.91
N GLU A 17 4.93 9.95 -10.51
CA GLU A 17 6.36 9.81 -10.78
C GLU A 17 7.17 9.53 -9.51
N THR A 18 6.82 10.18 -8.39
CA THR A 18 7.44 9.94 -7.09
C THR A 18 7.21 8.50 -6.61
N LEU A 19 5.99 7.98 -6.75
CA LEU A 19 5.67 6.59 -6.43
C LEU A 19 6.48 5.62 -7.30
N ILE A 20 6.56 5.85 -8.61
CA ILE A 20 7.29 4.98 -9.54
C ILE A 20 8.80 4.99 -9.24
N ARG A 21 9.37 6.17 -8.98
CA ARG A 21 10.78 6.31 -8.57
C ARG A 21 11.05 5.57 -7.26
N GLY A 22 10.14 5.67 -6.29
CA GLY A 22 10.22 4.94 -5.03
C GLY A 22 10.20 3.43 -5.21
N ALA A 23 9.27 2.91 -6.02
CA ALA A 23 9.16 1.48 -6.34
C ALA A 23 10.40 0.98 -7.11
N THR A 24 10.91 1.78 -8.06
CA THR A 24 12.12 1.47 -8.82
C THR A 24 13.35 1.42 -7.91
N PHE A 25 13.50 2.40 -7.02
CA PHE A 25 14.58 2.42 -6.05
C PHE A 25 14.56 1.19 -5.14
N LEU A 26 13.40 0.84 -4.59
CA LEU A 26 13.27 -0.33 -3.72
C LEU A 26 13.49 -1.65 -4.48
N THR A 27 13.09 -1.72 -5.75
CA THR A 27 13.41 -2.86 -6.63
C THR A 27 14.92 -3.02 -6.80
N ALA A 28 15.65 -1.95 -7.12
CA ALA A 28 17.11 -1.98 -7.23
C ALA A 28 17.81 -2.29 -5.89
N LEU A 29 17.20 -1.87 -4.78
CA LEU A 29 17.68 -2.19 -3.43
C LEU A 29 17.44 -3.68 -3.07
N ALA A 30 16.38 -4.30 -3.61
CA ALA A 30 16.07 -5.71 -3.37
C ALA A 30 17.16 -6.67 -3.91
N ASP A 31 17.93 -6.22 -4.90
CA ASP A 31 19.08 -6.96 -5.45
C ASP A 31 20.37 -6.75 -4.65
N ARG A 32 20.37 -5.93 -3.60
CA ARG A 32 21.57 -5.66 -2.80
C ARG A 32 21.81 -6.76 -1.76
N PRO A 33 23.08 -7.05 -1.37
CA PRO A 33 23.44 -8.04 -0.36
C PRO A 33 22.66 -7.88 0.95
N VAL A 34 22.38 -6.64 1.32
CA VAL A 34 21.54 -6.28 2.46
C VAL A 34 20.20 -7.04 2.46
N ILE A 35 19.58 -7.26 1.29
CA ILE A 35 18.35 -8.06 1.15
C ILE A 35 18.65 -9.51 0.75
N THR A 36 19.63 -9.76 -0.12
CA THR A 36 19.86 -11.10 -0.70
C THR A 36 20.64 -12.07 0.17
N ASP A 37 21.40 -11.61 1.17
CA ASP A 37 22.21 -12.45 2.07
C ASP A 37 21.37 -13.20 3.12
N GLY A 38 20.06 -13.26 2.91
CA GLY A 38 19.09 -13.87 3.81
C GLY A 38 18.75 -12.99 5.01
N TRP A 39 17.81 -13.46 5.82
CA TRP A 39 17.37 -12.71 6.99
C TRP A 39 18.40 -12.83 8.13
N PRO A 40 18.90 -11.71 8.68
CA PRO A 40 19.91 -11.77 9.72
C PRO A 40 19.35 -12.35 11.02
N LYS A 41 20.24 -12.81 11.90
CA LYS A 41 19.92 -13.34 13.23
C LYS A 41 20.14 -12.27 14.31
N GLY A 42 19.60 -12.50 15.51
CA GLY A 42 19.86 -11.64 16.66
C GLY A 42 19.40 -10.18 16.48
N PRO A 43 20.15 -9.20 17.03
CA PRO A 43 19.80 -7.77 16.97
C PRO A 43 19.64 -7.21 15.55
N ASP A 44 20.45 -7.68 14.60
CA ASP A 44 20.42 -7.21 13.21
C ASP A 44 19.11 -7.57 12.50
N ALA A 45 18.46 -8.66 12.94
CA ALA A 45 17.15 -9.07 12.46
C ALA A 45 16.07 -8.02 12.73
N ARG A 46 16.18 -7.29 13.85
CA ARG A 46 15.29 -6.18 14.21
C ARG A 46 15.57 -4.93 13.38
N VAL A 47 16.84 -4.63 13.14
CA VAL A 47 17.24 -3.52 12.26
C VAL A 47 16.71 -3.75 10.86
N ARG A 48 16.88 -4.96 10.31
CA ARG A 48 16.31 -5.37 9.01
C ARG A 48 14.79 -5.23 8.98
N ALA A 49 14.09 -5.71 10.00
CA ALA A 49 12.63 -5.63 10.06
C ALA A 49 12.15 -4.18 9.99
N ARG A 50 12.73 -3.29 10.79
CA ARG A 50 12.40 -1.85 10.81
C ARG A 50 12.72 -1.16 9.49
N PHE A 51 13.88 -1.48 8.91
CA PHE A 51 14.29 -0.94 7.62
C PHE A 51 13.25 -1.27 6.54
N VAL A 52 12.92 -2.56 6.39
CA VAL A 52 11.91 -3.00 5.41
C VAL A 52 10.57 -2.33 5.67
N ALA A 53 10.12 -2.31 6.92
CA ALA A 53 8.85 -1.69 7.26
C ALA A 53 8.78 -0.19 6.95
N ASN A 54 9.89 0.54 7.10
CA ASN A 54 9.99 1.94 6.71
C ASN A 54 9.89 2.09 5.19
N CYS A 55 10.56 1.25 4.41
CA CYS A 55 10.41 1.22 2.95
C CYS A 55 8.94 1.01 2.55
N LEU A 56 8.24 0.06 3.18
CA LEU A 56 6.81 -0.18 2.92
C LEU A 56 5.93 1.03 3.27
N ARG A 57 6.19 1.70 4.41
CA ARG A 57 5.46 2.91 4.81
C ARG A 57 5.71 4.08 3.86
N GLU A 58 6.92 4.17 3.30
CA GLU A 58 7.25 5.21 2.34
C GLU A 58 6.47 5.02 1.03
N LEU A 59 6.43 3.79 0.50
CA LEU A 59 5.60 3.47 -0.68
C LEU A 59 4.12 3.78 -0.43
N ASP A 60 3.60 3.42 0.75
CA ASP A 60 2.21 3.75 1.12
C ASP A 60 1.98 5.26 1.20
N ARG A 61 2.95 6.04 1.71
CA ARG A 61 2.89 7.51 1.74
C ARG A 61 2.89 8.11 0.34
N PHE A 62 3.73 7.61 -0.57
CA PHE A 62 3.73 8.09 -1.96
C PHE A 62 2.40 7.80 -2.65
N LEU A 63 1.83 6.61 -2.47
CA LEU A 63 0.50 6.28 -2.97
C LEU A 63 -0.57 7.19 -2.35
N HIS A 64 -0.48 7.48 -1.06
CA HIS A 64 -1.38 8.40 -0.38
C HIS A 64 -1.35 9.80 -0.99
N GLY A 65 -0.16 10.33 -1.29
CA GLY A 65 0.03 11.63 -1.94
C GLY A 65 -0.50 11.66 -3.38
N LEU A 66 -0.36 10.56 -4.14
CA LEU A 66 -1.00 10.44 -5.45
C LEU A 66 -2.52 10.51 -5.32
N LEU A 67 -3.09 9.77 -4.36
CA LEU A 67 -4.52 9.80 -4.10
C LEU A 67 -5.02 11.18 -3.63
N ASP A 68 -4.23 11.94 -2.85
CA ASP A 68 -4.55 13.34 -2.51
C ASP A 68 -4.63 14.21 -3.75
N ALA A 69 -3.62 14.15 -4.61
CA ALA A 69 -3.54 14.97 -5.80
C ALA A 69 -4.69 14.66 -6.79
N LEU A 70 -5.01 13.37 -6.96
CA LEU A 70 -6.16 12.93 -7.75
C LEU A 70 -7.49 13.39 -7.13
N GLY A 71 -7.62 13.27 -5.81
CA GLY A 71 -8.81 13.72 -5.08
C GLY A 71 -9.06 15.22 -5.22
N ALA A 72 -8.03 16.02 -5.01
CA ALA A 72 -8.09 17.47 -5.19
C ALA A 72 -8.47 17.85 -6.64
N SER A 73 -7.95 17.11 -7.63
CA SER A 73 -8.29 17.31 -9.05
C SER A 73 -9.76 17.06 -9.36
N ALA A 74 -10.36 16.09 -8.67
CA ALA A 74 -11.78 15.75 -8.79
C ALA A 74 -12.69 16.56 -7.84
N GLY A 75 -12.15 17.53 -7.09
CA GLY A 75 -12.91 18.38 -6.17
C GLY A 75 -13.30 17.71 -4.86
N HIS A 76 -12.65 16.62 -4.48
CA HIS A 76 -12.89 15.95 -3.20
C HIS A 76 -12.22 16.71 -2.04
N VAL A 77 -12.95 16.87 -0.95
CA VAL A 77 -12.39 17.37 0.32
C VAL A 77 -11.69 16.22 1.02
N VAL A 78 -10.36 16.27 1.09
CA VAL A 78 -9.56 15.33 1.86
C VAL A 78 -9.92 15.50 3.35
N ARG A 79 -10.38 14.43 3.99
CA ARG A 79 -10.71 14.45 5.43
C ARG A 79 -9.55 13.87 6.25
N GLU A 80 -9.28 14.46 7.41
CA GLU A 80 -8.15 14.06 8.28
C GLU A 80 -8.24 12.63 8.82
N ASP A 81 -9.43 12.01 8.79
CA ASP A 81 -9.68 10.63 9.20
C ASP A 81 -9.22 9.59 8.14
N GLN A 82 -8.86 10.05 6.93
CA GLN A 82 -8.48 9.17 5.81
C GLN A 82 -6.98 8.80 5.77
N ARG A 83 -6.29 8.79 6.91
CA ARG A 83 -4.84 8.47 7.01
C ARG A 83 -4.45 7.08 6.49
N ASN A 84 -5.41 6.20 6.25
CA ASN A 84 -5.18 4.87 5.68
C ASN A 84 -5.50 4.86 4.18
N THR A 85 -4.47 4.63 3.37
CA THR A 85 -4.52 4.53 1.90
C THR A 85 -5.60 3.57 1.41
N ALA A 86 -5.85 2.45 2.11
CA ALA A 86 -6.92 1.50 1.76
C ALA A 86 -8.33 2.07 1.98
N ASN A 87 -8.53 2.88 3.03
CA ASN A 87 -9.81 3.53 3.30
C ASN A 87 -10.05 4.67 2.31
N LYS A 88 -9.00 5.42 1.99
CA LYS A 88 -9.04 6.49 1.00
C LYS A 88 -9.41 5.95 -0.39
N LEU A 89 -8.82 4.82 -0.79
CA LEU A 89 -9.15 4.13 -2.04
C LEU A 89 -10.62 3.69 -2.10
N ARG A 90 -11.22 3.29 -0.98
CA ARG A 90 -12.66 2.99 -0.87
C ARG A 90 -13.52 4.25 -1.06
N ASP A 91 -13.14 5.34 -0.40
CA ASP A 91 -13.94 6.57 -0.35
C ASP A 91 -13.88 7.38 -1.66
N PHE A 92 -12.85 7.20 -2.48
CA PHE A 92 -12.76 7.78 -3.83
C PHE A 92 -13.80 7.27 -4.82
N GLY A 93 -14.76 6.44 -4.36
CA GLY A 93 -15.92 6.07 -5.15
C GLY A 93 -15.54 5.25 -6.37
N VAL A 94 -15.37 3.94 -6.16
CA VAL A 94 -15.31 2.88 -7.17
C VAL A 94 -14.72 3.33 -8.51
N HIS A 95 -13.39 3.46 -8.53
CA HIS A 95 -12.70 3.12 -9.76
C HIS A 95 -12.96 1.62 -10.04
N PRO A 96 -13.49 1.21 -11.21
CA PRO A 96 -13.75 -0.21 -11.51
C PRO A 96 -12.52 -1.12 -11.35
N LEU A 97 -11.32 -0.54 -11.30
CA LEU A 97 -10.05 -1.26 -11.16
C LEU A 97 -9.41 -1.23 -9.77
N ALA A 98 -9.97 -0.53 -8.76
CA ALA A 98 -9.55 -0.74 -7.37
C ALA A 98 -10.31 -1.96 -6.83
N ALA A 99 -10.01 -3.13 -7.39
CA ALA A 99 -10.66 -4.37 -7.05
C ALA A 99 -10.58 -4.58 -5.52
N ARG A 100 -11.60 -5.23 -4.96
CA ARG A 100 -11.62 -5.65 -3.55
C ARG A 100 -10.27 -6.24 -3.12
N ASP A 101 -9.60 -6.94 -4.02
CA ASP A 101 -8.29 -7.56 -3.81
C ASP A 101 -7.15 -6.55 -3.58
N ASP A 102 -7.12 -5.43 -4.31
CA ASP A 102 -6.13 -4.36 -4.08
C ASP A 102 -6.29 -3.74 -2.69
N GLN A 103 -7.54 -3.53 -2.27
CA GLN A 103 -7.85 -3.02 -0.92
C GLN A 103 -7.44 -4.03 0.17
N LEU A 104 -7.73 -5.32 -0.04
CA LEU A 104 -7.33 -6.39 0.87
C LEU A 104 -5.81 -6.48 0.96
N ARG A 105 -5.10 -6.36 -0.16
CA ARG A 105 -3.64 -6.37 -0.23
C ARG A 105 -3.02 -5.17 0.47
N LEU A 106 -3.54 -3.95 0.27
CA LEU A 106 -3.08 -2.76 1.02
C LEU A 106 -3.29 -2.91 2.52
N ARG A 107 -4.42 -3.49 2.97
CA ARG A 107 -4.64 -3.79 4.40
C ARG A 107 -3.62 -4.82 4.91
N ALA A 108 -3.32 -5.85 4.12
CA ALA A 108 -2.31 -6.85 4.46
C ALA A 108 -0.89 -6.25 4.51
N LEU A 109 -0.54 -5.33 3.61
CA LEU A 109 0.71 -4.54 3.66
C LEU A 109 0.80 -3.70 4.93
N GLY A 110 -0.29 -3.01 5.31
CA GLY A 110 -0.35 -2.26 6.56
C GLY A 110 -0.10 -3.14 7.79
N ARG A 111 -0.74 -4.32 7.86
CA ARG A 111 -0.49 -5.30 8.93
C ARG A 111 0.96 -5.80 8.90
N SER A 112 1.49 -6.10 7.72
CA SER A 112 2.87 -6.58 7.53
C SER A 112 3.89 -5.57 8.04
N SER A 113 3.76 -4.30 7.65
CA SER A 113 4.60 -3.20 8.14
C SER A 113 4.50 -3.04 9.65
N ALA A 114 3.28 -3.09 10.22
CA ALA A 114 3.09 -3.02 11.66
C ALA A 114 3.77 -4.19 12.40
N CYS A 115 3.65 -5.41 11.88
CA CYS A 115 4.28 -6.59 12.45
C CYS A 115 5.82 -6.50 12.39
N LEU A 116 6.38 -6.00 11.30
CA LEU A 116 7.82 -5.78 11.15
C LEU A 116 8.35 -4.72 12.13
N ILE A 117 7.61 -3.64 12.38
CA ILE A 117 8.06 -2.56 13.29
C ILE A 117 7.82 -2.84 14.76
N HIS A 118 6.63 -3.33 15.12
CA HIS A 118 6.21 -3.44 16.52
C HIS A 118 6.48 -4.83 17.10
N CYS A 119 6.66 -5.85 16.26
CA CYS A 119 6.91 -7.22 16.68
C CYS A 119 8.22 -7.78 16.12
N ASP A 120 9.09 -6.92 15.57
CA ASP A 120 10.37 -7.29 14.95
C ASP A 120 10.24 -8.38 13.85
N GLY A 121 9.06 -8.43 13.21
CA GLY A 121 8.69 -9.41 12.18
C GLY A 121 8.06 -10.70 12.71
N TRP A 122 7.88 -10.87 14.01
CA TRP A 122 7.19 -12.04 14.57
C TRP A 122 5.68 -11.89 14.52
N VAL A 123 5.00 -12.86 13.91
CA VAL A 123 3.55 -12.86 13.78
C VAL A 123 2.92 -13.16 15.14
N ARG A 124 2.37 -12.12 15.77
CA ARG A 124 1.74 -12.20 17.10
C ARG A 124 0.23 -12.02 17.08
N ARG A 125 -0.33 -11.60 15.95
CA ARG A 125 -1.76 -11.32 15.80
C ARG A 125 -2.28 -11.91 14.50
N PRO A 126 -3.39 -12.67 14.53
CA PRO A 126 -4.04 -13.17 13.33
C PRO A 126 -4.78 -12.05 12.59
N ASP A 127 -5.22 -12.33 11.36
CA ASP A 127 -6.05 -11.41 10.58
C ASP A 127 -7.40 -11.12 11.25
N VAL A 128 -7.98 -12.12 11.92
CA VAL A 128 -9.28 -12.06 12.61
C VAL A 128 -9.14 -12.55 14.05
N ALA A 129 -9.93 -11.98 14.97
CA ALA A 129 -9.92 -12.41 16.37
C ALA A 129 -10.26 -13.91 16.48
N GLY A 130 -9.48 -14.66 17.26
CA GLY A 130 -9.60 -16.11 17.39
C GLY A 130 -9.02 -16.93 16.24
N GLY A 131 -8.46 -16.29 15.20
CA GLY A 131 -7.74 -16.99 14.14
C GLY A 131 -6.30 -17.36 14.52
N ASP A 132 -5.63 -18.08 13.62
CA ASP A 132 -4.28 -18.64 13.81
C ASP A 132 -3.27 -18.19 12.74
N VAL A 133 -3.73 -17.41 11.75
CA VAL A 133 -2.91 -16.95 10.62
C VAL A 133 -3.01 -15.45 10.39
N MET A 134 -1.90 -14.89 9.90
CA MET A 134 -1.81 -13.54 9.37
C MET A 134 -1.49 -13.59 7.88
N THR A 135 -2.23 -12.84 7.07
CA THR A 135 -1.97 -12.64 5.65
C THR A 135 -1.01 -11.47 5.46
N ALA A 136 0.09 -11.71 4.73
CA ALA A 136 1.07 -10.70 4.37
C ALA A 136 0.70 -9.98 3.06
N GLY A 137 1.31 -8.81 2.84
CA GLY A 137 1.02 -7.93 1.70
C GLY A 137 1.62 -8.33 0.35
N TRP A 138 2.22 -9.51 0.26
CA TRP A 138 2.95 -10.03 -0.88
C TRP A 138 2.58 -11.47 -1.17
N THR A 139 2.80 -11.90 -2.41
CA THR A 139 2.58 -13.28 -2.83
C THR A 139 3.75 -14.18 -2.44
N GLY A 140 3.51 -15.50 -2.38
CA GLY A 140 4.60 -16.47 -2.26
C GLY A 140 5.32 -16.72 -3.59
N ASN A 141 6.36 -17.55 -3.56
CA ASN A 141 7.19 -17.87 -4.74
C ASN A 141 6.44 -18.63 -5.86
N THR A 142 5.23 -19.13 -5.61
CA THR A 142 4.56 -20.11 -6.50
C THR A 142 3.08 -19.83 -6.76
N GLY A 143 2.53 -18.66 -6.40
CA GLY A 143 1.09 -18.44 -6.54
C GLY A 143 0.65 -16.98 -6.64
N VAL A 144 -0.61 -16.79 -6.99
CA VAL A 144 -1.29 -15.48 -7.04
C VAL A 144 -1.81 -15.02 -5.67
N ASP A 145 -1.92 -15.96 -4.72
CA ASP A 145 -2.45 -15.69 -3.40
C ASP A 145 -1.42 -15.02 -2.50
N LEU A 146 -1.93 -14.13 -1.64
CA LEU A 146 -1.14 -13.50 -0.60
C LEU A 146 -0.64 -14.53 0.40
N ARG A 147 0.64 -14.42 0.76
CA ARG A 147 1.32 -15.35 1.65
C ARG A 147 0.71 -15.30 3.04
N ARG A 148 0.44 -16.47 3.62
CA ARG A 148 -0.09 -16.62 4.99
C ARG A 148 0.98 -17.16 5.92
N TYR A 149 1.01 -16.62 7.12
CA TYR A 149 1.96 -16.99 8.17
C TYR A 149 1.20 -17.40 9.43
N PRO A 150 1.48 -18.57 10.01
CA PRO A 150 0.90 -18.95 11.29
C PRO A 150 1.44 -18.05 12.41
N LEU A 151 0.74 -18.00 13.54
CA LEU A 151 1.25 -17.33 14.74
C LEU A 151 2.60 -17.92 15.16
N GLY A 152 3.49 -17.05 15.63
CA GLY A 152 4.86 -17.42 15.99
C GLY A 152 5.82 -17.55 14.80
N ALA A 153 5.34 -17.52 13.56
CA ALA A 153 6.22 -17.47 12.40
C ALA A 153 6.88 -16.09 12.24
N ARG A 154 7.99 -16.06 11.50
CA ARG A 154 8.72 -14.85 11.18
C ARG A 154 8.40 -14.37 9.77
N LEU A 155 7.99 -13.12 9.65
CA LEU A 155 8.03 -12.37 8.40
C LEU A 155 9.49 -12.10 8.05
N ALA A 156 9.92 -12.67 6.93
CA ALA A 156 11.25 -12.47 6.37
C ALA A 156 11.13 -12.23 4.86
N PRO A 157 10.54 -11.09 4.42
CA PRO A 157 10.47 -10.77 3.00
C PRO A 157 11.89 -10.62 2.44
N GLY A 158 12.20 -11.42 1.42
CA GLY A 158 13.44 -11.36 0.69
C GLY A 158 13.28 -10.55 -0.59
N ARG A 159 14.18 -10.81 -1.53
CA ARG A 159 14.22 -10.15 -2.83
C ARG A 159 12.87 -10.22 -3.56
N ASP A 160 12.34 -11.42 -3.74
CA ASP A 160 11.17 -11.63 -4.60
C ASP A 160 9.91 -11.03 -4.00
N GLU A 161 9.74 -11.10 -2.68
CA GLU A 161 8.64 -10.42 -1.99
C GLU A 161 8.72 -8.90 -2.15
N LEU A 162 9.90 -8.29 -2.02
CA LEU A 162 10.03 -6.84 -2.21
C LEU A 162 9.74 -6.42 -3.65
N ILE A 163 10.20 -7.20 -4.64
CA ILE A 163 9.93 -6.94 -6.06
C ILE A 163 8.42 -7.05 -6.35
N ASP A 164 7.74 -8.06 -5.81
CA ASP A 164 6.29 -8.21 -5.95
C ASP A 164 5.53 -7.00 -5.37
N ILE A 165 5.94 -6.51 -4.20
CA ILE A 165 5.34 -5.32 -3.59
C ILE A 165 5.57 -4.08 -4.46
N CYS A 166 6.79 -3.87 -4.96
CA CYS A 166 7.09 -2.75 -5.86
C CYS A 166 6.21 -2.78 -7.13
N ARG A 167 6.11 -3.96 -7.77
CA ARG A 167 5.24 -4.16 -8.95
C ARG A 167 3.77 -3.93 -8.64
N PHE A 168 3.33 -4.23 -7.42
CA PHE A 168 1.97 -3.94 -7.00
C PHE A 168 1.72 -2.42 -6.93
N TYR A 169 2.59 -1.67 -6.27
CA TYR A 169 2.45 -0.21 -6.16
C TYR A 169 2.57 0.49 -7.52
N ASP A 170 3.51 0.06 -8.36
CA ASP A 170 3.71 0.53 -9.74
C ASP A 170 2.44 0.38 -10.58
N ARG A 171 1.92 -0.86 -10.70
CA ARG A 171 0.69 -1.15 -11.44
C ARG A 171 -0.55 -0.46 -10.86
N LEU A 172 -0.61 -0.28 -9.54
CA LEU A 172 -1.71 0.45 -8.92
C LEU A 172 -1.63 1.95 -9.26
N GLY A 173 -0.44 2.54 -9.19
CA GLY A 173 -0.20 3.93 -9.59
C GLY A 173 -0.57 4.20 -11.05
N ASP A 174 -0.10 3.37 -11.98
CA ASP A 174 -0.40 3.50 -13.41
C ASP A 174 -1.90 3.45 -13.68
N ARG A 175 -2.62 2.49 -13.09
CA ARG A 175 -4.07 2.38 -13.25
C ARG A 175 -4.80 3.61 -12.74
N LEU A 176 -4.35 4.20 -11.63
CA LEU A 176 -4.95 5.40 -11.04
C LEU A 176 -4.73 6.66 -11.89
N ILE A 177 -3.62 6.77 -12.61
CA ILE A 177 -3.35 7.89 -13.50
C ILE A 177 -4.11 7.78 -14.82
N VAL A 178 -4.15 6.59 -15.43
CA VAL A 178 -4.83 6.38 -16.72
C VAL A 178 -6.33 6.58 -16.58
N MET A 179 -6.88 6.25 -15.41
CA MET A 179 -8.31 6.40 -15.13
C MET A 179 -8.51 7.06 -13.76
N PRO A 180 -8.47 8.40 -13.70
CA PRO A 180 -8.59 9.12 -12.44
C PRO A 180 -10.02 8.97 -11.83
N PRO A 181 -10.18 9.19 -10.51
CA PRO A 181 -11.48 9.09 -9.85
C PRO A 181 -12.49 10.06 -10.47
N ASN A 182 -13.72 9.58 -10.73
CA ASN A 182 -14.81 10.43 -11.20
C ASN A 182 -15.50 11.13 -10.02
N ALA A 183 -15.67 12.45 -10.12
CA ALA A 183 -16.33 13.29 -9.11
C ALA A 183 -17.79 12.84 -8.78
N ALA A 184 -18.44 12.09 -9.68
CA ALA A 184 -19.85 11.71 -9.56
C ALA A 184 -20.14 10.60 -8.52
N ALA A 185 -19.16 9.80 -8.11
CA ALA A 185 -19.39 8.64 -7.23
C ALA A 185 -19.57 9.00 -5.74
N ALA A 186 -19.16 10.20 -5.32
CA ALA A 186 -19.23 10.62 -3.92
C ALA A 186 -20.60 11.19 -3.49
N GLY A 187 -21.50 11.48 -4.45
CA GLY A 187 -22.81 12.07 -4.17
C GLY A 187 -23.87 11.09 -3.64
N MET A 188 -23.66 9.77 -3.78
CA MET A 188 -24.67 8.76 -3.41
C MET A 188 -24.47 8.12 -2.02
N SER A 189 -23.34 8.35 -1.34
CA SER A 189 -23.11 7.76 0.00
C SER A 189 -23.65 8.62 1.17
N ALA A 190 -24.31 9.75 0.88
CA ALA A 190 -24.90 10.62 1.90
C ALA A 190 -26.41 10.41 2.12
N ALA A 191 -27.04 9.45 1.41
CA ALA A 191 -28.46 9.14 1.55
C ALA A 191 -28.68 7.71 2.06
N LEU A 192 -28.50 7.50 3.37
CA LEU A 192 -29.22 6.43 4.07
C LEU A 192 -30.20 7.10 5.05
N PRO A 193 -31.52 6.87 4.94
CA PRO A 193 -32.46 7.38 5.93
C PRO A 193 -32.32 6.60 7.23
N ALA A 194 -32.39 7.33 8.34
CA ALA A 194 -32.51 6.76 9.67
C ALA A 194 -33.71 5.80 9.74
N ARG A 195 -33.47 4.58 10.23
CA ARG A 195 -34.46 3.72 10.86
C ARG A 195 -33.82 3.03 12.05
#